data_AF-A0A6P0SQC8-F1
#
_entry.id   AF-A0A6P0SQC8-F1
#
_cell.length_a   1.000
_cell.length_b   1.000
_cell.length_c   1.000
_cell.angle_alpha   90.00
_cell.angle_beta   90.00
_cell.angle_gamma   90.00
#
_symmetry.space_group_name_H-M   'P 1'
#
loop_
_entity.id
_entity.type
_entity.pdbx_description
1 polymer ?
#
loop_
_entity_poly.entity_id
_entity_poly.type
_entity_poly.pdbx_seq_one_letter_code
_entity_poly.pdbx_strand_id
1 'polypeptide(L)'
;MKPWKWIKRKYYTTVDKDPHNPYAKTNGKRKREEILINAAKDVPIIRSEKVLGTNSPFDPTLTEYWNKRQTKWGKTKFAKGSKYEQVYTRQKGKCPICGLPICMNEAFEVHHILPIRDGGNNSAKNLTILHRHCHKAKHKHLHSRVD
;
A
#
# COMPACT_ATOMS: atom_id res chain seq x y z
N MET A 1 -38.27 2.69 18.26
CA MET A 1 -37.07 2.32 17.49
C MET A 1 -37.49 1.91 16.08
N LYS A 2 -36.76 2.29 15.02
CA LYS A 2 -37.19 1.93 13.65
C LYS A 2 -36.99 0.43 13.38
N PRO A 3 -37.92 -0.27 12.68
CA PRO A 3 -37.77 -1.69 12.35
C PRO A 3 -36.55 -1.96 11.45
N TRP A 4 -35.87 -3.10 11.64
CA TRP A 4 -34.68 -3.46 10.85
C TRP A 4 -34.97 -3.53 9.34
N LYS A 5 -36.18 -3.97 8.95
CA LYS A 5 -36.64 -3.97 7.55
C LYS A 5 -36.71 -2.57 6.94
N TRP A 6 -37.08 -1.57 7.74
CA TRP A 6 -37.12 -0.16 7.31
C TRP A 6 -35.71 0.39 7.16
N ILE A 7 -34.83 0.12 8.13
CA ILE A 7 -33.41 0.53 8.11
C ILE A 7 -32.71 -0.06 6.88
N LYS A 8 -32.90 -1.35 6.60
CA LYS A 8 -32.32 -2.02 5.43
C LYS A 8 -32.73 -1.33 4.14
N ARG A 9 -34.03 -1.09 3.93
CA ARG A 9 -34.56 -0.47 2.70
C ARG A 9 -34.10 0.98 2.49
N LYS A 10 -33.89 1.73 3.58
CA LYS A 10 -33.45 3.13 3.52
C LYS A 10 -31.96 3.26 3.19
N TYR A 11 -31.11 2.41 3.77
CA TYR A 11 -29.65 2.57 3.75
C TYR A 11 -28.88 1.50 2.98
N TYR A 12 -29.52 0.41 2.54
CA TYR A 12 -28.92 -0.63 1.69
C TYR A 12 -29.71 -0.73 0.37
N THR A 13 -29.05 -0.55 -0.77
CA THR A 13 -29.63 -0.58 -2.13
C THR A 13 -28.71 -1.39 -3.01
N THR A 14 -29.23 -1.88 -4.13
CA THR A 14 -28.49 -2.68 -5.11
C THR A 14 -27.90 -1.75 -6.16
N VAL A 15 -26.65 -1.34 -6.00
CA VAL A 15 -25.91 -0.64 -7.08
C VAL A 15 -25.29 -1.67 -8.04
N ASP A 16 -25.00 -2.88 -7.54
CA ASP A 16 -24.21 -3.90 -8.21
C ASP A 16 -24.84 -5.30 -8.11
N LYS A 17 -26.16 -5.45 -8.31
CA LYS A 17 -26.91 -6.73 -8.15
C LYS A 17 -26.73 -7.45 -6.78
N ASP A 18 -25.87 -6.95 -5.90
CA ASP A 18 -25.64 -7.46 -4.56
C ASP A 18 -26.49 -6.68 -3.55
N PRO A 19 -27.45 -7.34 -2.87
CA PRO A 19 -28.30 -6.72 -1.86
C PRO A 19 -27.59 -6.41 -0.52
N HIS A 20 -26.31 -6.74 -0.37
CA HIS A 20 -25.53 -6.55 0.84
C HIS A 20 -24.51 -5.41 0.77
N ASN A 21 -24.37 -4.75 -0.38
CA ASN A 21 -23.41 -3.67 -0.52
C ASN A 21 -23.94 -2.36 0.12
N PRO A 22 -23.23 -1.76 1.09
CA PRO A 22 -23.62 -0.46 1.62
C PRO A 22 -23.48 0.62 0.55
N TYR A 23 -24.47 1.48 0.43
CA TYR A 23 -24.47 2.59 -0.52
C TYR A 23 -24.69 3.92 0.19
N ALA A 24 -24.07 4.97 -0.33
CA ALA A 24 -24.35 6.33 0.09
C ALA A 24 -24.64 7.21 -1.13
N LYS A 25 -25.71 8.02 -1.04
CA LYS A 25 -25.99 9.10 -1.99
C LYS A 25 -25.49 10.40 -1.38
N THR A 26 -24.59 11.08 -2.06
CA THR A 26 -24.16 12.43 -1.69
C THR A 26 -24.86 13.46 -2.58
N ASN A 27 -25.41 14.50 -1.96
CA ASN A 27 -25.92 15.68 -2.64
C ASN A 27 -24.80 16.72 -2.74
N GLY A 28 -23.81 16.45 -3.59
CA GLY A 28 -22.79 17.44 -3.92
C GLY A 28 -23.37 18.56 -4.76
N LYS A 29 -22.88 19.80 -4.57
CA LYS A 29 -23.34 21.00 -5.30
C LYS A 29 -23.18 20.91 -6.84
N ARG A 30 -22.43 19.92 -7.37
CA ARG A 30 -22.09 19.80 -8.80
C ARG A 30 -22.58 18.52 -9.48
N LYS A 31 -22.93 17.47 -8.73
CA LYS A 31 -23.58 16.25 -9.26
C LYS A 31 -24.02 15.35 -8.10
N ARG A 32 -25.09 14.59 -8.33
CA ARG A 32 -25.49 13.49 -7.46
C ARG A 32 -24.51 12.34 -7.69
N GLU A 33 -23.56 12.14 -6.79
CA GLU A 33 -22.59 11.05 -6.88
C GLU A 33 -23.07 9.87 -6.04
N GLU A 34 -23.11 8.70 -6.66
CA GLU A 34 -23.40 7.43 -6.00
C GLU A 34 -22.07 6.84 -5.56
N ILE A 35 -21.84 6.77 -4.25
CA ILE A 35 -20.62 6.17 -3.70
C ILE A 35 -20.95 4.73 -3.32
N LEU A 36 -20.32 3.80 -4.03
CA LEU A 36 -20.23 2.41 -3.58
C LEU A 36 -19.21 2.36 -2.44
N ILE A 37 -19.66 2.01 -1.25
CA ILE A 37 -18.76 1.72 -0.13
C ILE A 37 -18.35 0.27 -0.32
N ASN A 38 -17.05 -0.05 -0.29
CA ASN A 38 -16.57 -1.43 -0.37
C ASN A 38 -17.36 -2.29 0.64
N ALA A 39 -18.01 -3.37 0.17
CA ALA A 39 -18.67 -4.26 1.10
C ALA A 39 -17.64 -4.83 2.06
N ALA A 40 -18.08 -5.12 3.28
CA ALA A 40 -17.24 -5.81 4.25
C ALA A 40 -16.67 -7.14 3.70
N LYS A 41 -17.39 -7.79 2.77
CA LYS A 41 -16.94 -9.00 2.05
C LYS A 41 -15.74 -8.76 1.13
N ASP A 42 -15.58 -7.54 0.61
CA ASP A 42 -14.53 -7.18 -0.36
C ASP A 42 -13.24 -6.74 0.36
N VAL A 43 -13.30 -6.50 1.67
CA VAL A 43 -12.15 -6.17 2.50
C VAL A 43 -11.54 -7.48 3.02
N PRO A 44 -10.37 -7.93 2.53
CA PRO A 44 -9.78 -9.18 2.98
C PRO A 44 -9.34 -9.07 4.44
N ILE A 45 -9.65 -10.08 5.25
CA ILE A 45 -9.11 -10.20 6.61
C ILE A 45 -7.63 -10.58 6.51
N ILE A 46 -6.74 -9.62 6.77
CA ILE A 46 -5.29 -9.84 6.82
C ILE A 46 -4.92 -10.27 8.24
N ARG A 47 -4.64 -11.56 8.46
CA ARG A 47 -4.18 -12.07 9.75
C ARG A 47 -2.67 -11.97 9.86
N SER A 48 -2.18 -11.33 10.91
CA SER A 48 -0.78 -11.38 11.31
C SER A 48 -0.53 -12.63 12.16
N GLU A 49 0.58 -13.33 11.90
CA GLU A 49 1.10 -14.35 12.81
C GLU A 49 1.48 -13.68 14.14
N LYS A 50 1.31 -14.31 15.31
CA LYS A 50 1.74 -13.71 16.59
C LYS A 50 3.27 -13.70 16.69
N VAL A 51 3.84 -12.74 17.43
CA VAL A 51 5.27 -12.78 17.78
C VAL A 51 5.48 -13.95 18.74
N LEU A 52 6.56 -14.69 18.58
CA LEU A 52 6.89 -15.82 19.45
C LEU A 52 7.43 -15.29 20.78
N GLY A 53 6.82 -15.69 21.89
CA GLY A 53 7.24 -15.27 23.23
C GLY A 53 7.26 -13.75 23.41
N THR A 54 8.33 -13.26 24.04
CA THR A 54 8.60 -11.84 24.31
C THR A 54 9.71 -11.27 23.41
N ASN A 55 9.89 -11.87 22.23
CA ASN A 55 10.97 -11.51 21.32
C ASN A 55 10.91 -10.04 20.91
N SER A 56 12.05 -9.34 21.03
CA SER A 56 12.20 -7.95 20.61
C SER A 56 12.66 -7.85 19.16
N PRO A 57 12.09 -6.93 18.34
CA PRO A 57 12.58 -6.63 16.98
C PRO A 57 14.04 -6.19 16.90
N PHE A 58 14.60 -5.71 18.01
CA PHE A 58 15.96 -5.18 18.10
C PHE A 58 16.96 -6.18 18.67
N ASP A 59 16.53 -7.42 18.93
CA ASP A 59 17.43 -8.48 19.37
C ASP A 59 18.28 -8.98 18.19
N PRO A 60 19.62 -8.80 18.22
CA PRO A 60 20.50 -9.21 17.14
C PRO A 60 20.52 -10.73 16.95
N THR A 61 20.28 -11.51 18.01
CA THR A 61 20.25 -12.98 17.93
C THR A 61 19.06 -13.50 17.14
N LEU A 62 18.00 -12.70 17.03
CA LEU A 62 16.74 -13.02 16.34
C LEU A 62 16.65 -12.40 14.94
N THR A 63 17.75 -11.91 14.38
CA THR A 63 17.79 -11.28 13.05
C THR A 63 17.16 -12.17 11.98
N GLU A 64 17.45 -13.47 11.98
CA GLU A 64 16.88 -14.40 11.00
C GLU A 64 15.37 -14.60 11.19
N TYR A 65 14.90 -14.70 12.44
CA TYR A 65 13.49 -14.79 12.79
C TYR A 65 12.71 -13.58 12.25
N TRP A 66 13.21 -12.37 12.50
CA TRP A 66 12.57 -11.14 12.05
C TRP A 66 12.61 -10.97 10.53
N ASN A 67 13.72 -11.34 9.88
CA ASN A 67 13.83 -11.33 8.41
C ASN A 67 12.79 -12.27 7.78
N LYS A 68 12.69 -13.52 8.27
CA LYS A 68 11.69 -14.49 7.79
C LYS A 68 10.28 -13.96 7.99
N ARG A 69 9.98 -13.41 9.16
CA ARG A 69 8.67 -12.85 9.49
C ARG A 69 8.29 -11.67 8.58
N GLN A 70 9.22 -10.79 8.25
CA GLN A 70 9.00 -9.70 7.30
C GLN A 70 8.73 -10.22 5.88
N THR A 71 9.43 -11.26 5.44
CA THR A 71 9.18 -11.89 4.12
C THR A 71 7.85 -12.67 4.07
N LYS A 72 7.42 -13.29 5.19
CA LYS A 72 6.16 -14.04 5.30
C LYS A 72 4.94 -13.14 5.36
N TRP A 73 5.11 -11.90 5.80
CA TRP A 73 4.14 -10.81 5.58
C TRP A 73 4.06 -10.36 4.12
N GLY A 74 4.72 -11.08 3.20
CA GLY A 74 4.79 -10.91 1.74
C GLY A 74 3.47 -10.84 0.96
N LYS A 75 2.34 -10.54 1.60
CA LYS A 75 1.28 -9.78 0.95
C LYS A 75 1.75 -8.34 0.88
N THR A 76 2.51 -8.03 -0.17
CA THR A 76 2.74 -6.62 -0.52
C THR A 76 1.37 -5.94 -0.63
N LYS A 77 1.27 -4.64 -0.29
CA LYS A 77 0.05 -3.87 -0.57
C LYS A 77 -0.25 -3.76 -2.07
N PHE A 78 0.66 -4.23 -2.92
CA PHE A 78 0.52 -4.20 -4.36
C PHE A 78 -0.36 -5.35 -4.84
N ALA A 79 -1.20 -5.07 -5.82
CA ALA A 79 -1.98 -6.10 -6.48
C ALA A 79 -1.03 -7.13 -7.14
N LYS A 80 -1.40 -8.41 -7.09
CA LYS A 80 -0.65 -9.48 -7.74
C LYS A 80 -0.51 -9.20 -9.24
N GLY A 81 0.69 -9.36 -9.79
CA GLY A 81 1.04 -9.05 -11.18
C GLY A 81 1.20 -7.56 -11.47
N SER A 82 0.92 -6.68 -10.51
CA SER A 82 1.05 -5.23 -10.73
C SER A 82 2.49 -4.80 -10.95
N LYS A 83 2.65 -3.67 -11.63
CA LYS A 83 3.95 -3.04 -11.86
C LYS A 83 4.75 -2.85 -10.56
N TYR A 84 4.08 -2.44 -9.48
CA TYR A 84 4.74 -2.19 -8.20
C TYR A 84 5.16 -3.48 -7.48
N GLU A 85 4.38 -4.56 -7.60
CA GLU A 85 4.80 -5.88 -7.12
C GLU A 85 6.05 -6.36 -7.86
N GLN A 86 6.12 -6.17 -9.19
CA GLN A 86 7.30 -6.52 -9.99
C GLN A 86 8.53 -5.72 -9.55
N VAL A 87 8.38 -4.40 -9.34
CA VAL A 87 9.47 -3.54 -8.86
C VAL A 87 9.95 -3.99 -7.48
N TYR A 88 9.03 -4.21 -6.54
CA TYR A 88 9.32 -4.64 -5.18
C TYR A 88 10.05 -5.99 -5.13
N THR A 89 9.55 -6.97 -5.89
CA THR A 89 10.14 -8.31 -6.00
C THR A 89 11.55 -8.23 -6.58
N ARG A 90 11.76 -7.46 -7.64
CA ARG A 90 13.08 -7.28 -8.26
C ARG A 90 14.11 -6.71 -7.29
N GLN A 91 13.73 -5.76 -6.43
CA GLN A 91 14.63 -5.19 -5.40
C GLN A 91 14.65 -6.02 -4.10
N LYS A 92 14.12 -7.25 -4.12
CA LYS A 92 14.04 -8.18 -2.97
C LYS A 92 13.39 -7.55 -1.73
N GLY A 93 12.45 -6.63 -1.95
CA GLY A 93 11.78 -5.88 -0.89
C GLY A 93 12.67 -4.96 -0.06
N LYS A 94 13.88 -4.62 -0.52
CA LYS A 94 14.81 -3.72 0.18
C LYS A 94 14.93 -2.39 -0.51
N CYS A 95 15.14 -1.33 0.26
CA CYS A 95 15.45 -0.01 -0.28
C CYS A 95 16.89 -0.01 -0.81
N PRO A 96 17.13 0.37 -2.08
CA PRO A 96 18.47 0.39 -2.66
C PRO A 96 19.39 1.48 -2.07
N ILE A 97 18.86 2.44 -1.31
CA ILE A 97 19.65 3.52 -0.70
C ILE A 97 20.23 3.08 0.65
N CYS A 98 19.38 2.61 1.57
CA CYS A 98 19.82 2.24 2.92
C CYS A 98 19.99 0.72 3.13
N GLY A 99 19.60 -0.12 2.16
CA GLY A 99 19.65 -1.57 2.27
C GLY A 99 18.60 -2.18 3.21
N LEU A 100 17.85 -1.35 3.94
CA LEU A 100 16.83 -1.81 4.88
C LEU A 100 15.57 -2.29 4.13
N PRO A 101 14.83 -3.25 4.71
CA PRO A 101 13.55 -3.70 4.18
C PRO A 101 12.54 -2.56 4.01
N ILE A 102 11.72 -2.61 2.96
CA ILE A 102 10.58 -1.71 2.77
C ILE A 102 9.36 -2.35 3.40
N CYS A 103 9.04 -1.89 4.60
CA CYS A 103 7.89 -2.38 5.33
C CYS A 103 6.61 -1.75 4.76
N MET A 104 5.60 -2.58 4.44
CA MET A 104 4.34 -2.10 3.86
C MET A 104 3.53 -1.20 4.80
N ASN A 105 3.81 -1.22 6.11
CA ASN A 105 3.20 -0.32 7.09
C ASN A 105 3.85 1.08 7.11
N GLU A 106 5.02 1.25 6.51
CA GLU A 106 5.73 2.52 6.44
C GLU A 106 5.42 3.28 5.14
N ALA A 107 5.65 4.59 5.16
CA ALA A 107 5.55 5.42 3.97
C ALA A 107 6.74 5.18 3.02
N PHE A 108 6.42 4.75 1.81
CA PHE A 108 7.36 4.59 0.70
C PHE A 108 6.92 5.41 -0.51
N GLU A 109 7.86 5.72 -1.39
CA GLU A 109 7.63 6.49 -2.60
C GLU A 109 8.27 5.76 -3.80
N VAL A 110 7.64 5.86 -4.96
CA VAL A 110 8.16 5.30 -6.21
C VAL A 110 8.99 6.36 -6.91
N HIS A 111 10.17 5.97 -7.35
CA HIS A 111 11.17 6.84 -7.94
C HIS A 111 11.62 6.32 -9.31
N HIS A 112 11.81 7.22 -10.27
CA HIS A 112 12.40 6.88 -11.57
C HIS A 112 13.92 6.78 -11.46
N ILE A 113 14.51 5.67 -11.92
CA ILE A 113 15.95 5.48 -11.94
C ILE A 113 16.59 6.45 -12.93
N LEU A 114 16.09 6.49 -14.17
CA LEU A 114 16.34 7.53 -15.16
C LEU A 114 15.18 8.55 -15.11
N PRO A 115 15.44 9.83 -14.81
CA PRO A 115 14.41 10.87 -14.79
C PRO A 115 13.67 10.96 -16.13
N ILE A 116 12.38 11.32 -16.08
CA ILE A 116 11.53 11.44 -17.29
C ILE A 116 12.12 12.47 -18.27
N ARG A 117 12.63 13.59 -17.76
CA ARG A 117 13.27 14.64 -18.57
C ARG A 117 14.48 14.14 -19.38
N ASP A 118 15.14 13.10 -18.90
CA ASP A 118 16.37 12.53 -19.49
C ASP A 118 16.05 11.27 -20.32
N GLY A 119 14.80 11.13 -20.78
CA GLY A 119 14.34 9.98 -21.59
C GLY A 119 13.82 8.79 -20.76
N GLY A 120 13.67 8.95 -19.44
CA GLY A 120 13.09 7.94 -18.56
C GLY A 120 11.62 7.64 -18.87
N ASN A 121 11.20 6.40 -18.62
CA ASN A 121 9.82 5.95 -18.81
C ASN A 121 9.20 5.38 -17.52
N ASN A 122 7.90 5.08 -17.57
CA ASN A 122 7.14 4.50 -16.46
C ASN A 122 7.16 2.96 -16.43
N SER A 123 8.14 2.30 -17.07
CA SER A 123 8.27 0.84 -17.04
C SER A 123 8.72 0.36 -15.66
N ALA A 124 8.31 -0.84 -15.23
CA ALA A 124 8.83 -1.48 -14.02
C ALA A 124 10.37 -1.50 -14.00
N LYS A 125 11.01 -1.61 -15.18
CA LYS A 125 12.47 -1.59 -15.32
C LYS A 125 13.09 -0.27 -14.85
N ASN A 126 12.41 0.86 -15.05
CA ASN A 126 12.90 2.19 -14.72
C ASN A 126 12.37 2.74 -13.38
N LEU A 127 11.56 1.99 -12.64
CA LEU A 127 11.02 2.44 -11.34
C LEU A 127 11.75 1.74 -10.20
N THR A 128 11.89 2.38 -9.06
CA THR A 128 12.34 1.76 -7.80
C THR A 128 11.51 2.28 -6.64
N ILE A 129 11.31 1.46 -5.61
CA ILE A 129 10.59 1.87 -4.40
C ILE A 129 11.63 2.27 -3.35
N LEU A 130 11.45 3.43 -2.73
CA LEU A 130 12.35 3.96 -1.70
C LEU A 130 11.54 4.30 -0.45
N HIS A 131 12.16 4.26 0.73
CA HIS A 131 11.56 4.91 1.90
C HIS A 131 11.42 6.41 1.64
N ARG A 132 10.39 7.04 2.22
CA ARG A 132 10.17 8.48 2.07
C ARG A 132 11.38 9.33 2.48
N HIS A 133 12.07 8.98 3.56
CA HIS A 133 13.28 9.69 4.00
C HIS A 133 14.45 9.50 3.02
N CYS A 134 14.63 8.29 2.49
CA CYS A 134 15.63 7.97 1.48
C CYS A 134 15.35 8.72 0.16
N HIS A 135 14.09 8.79 -0.27
CA HIS A 135 13.70 9.53 -1.47
C HIS A 135 13.96 11.04 -1.31
N LYS A 136 13.61 11.62 -0.15
CA LYS A 136 13.95 13.01 0.18
C LYS A 136 15.45 13.25 0.16
N ALA A 137 16.25 12.37 0.79
CA ALA A 137 17.70 12.49 0.78
C ALA A 137 18.26 12.46 -0.64
N LYS A 138 17.78 11.54 -1.49
CA LYS A 138 18.17 11.46 -2.91
C LYS A 138 17.92 12.78 -3.64
N HIS A 139 16.73 13.37 -3.49
CA HIS A 139 16.41 14.65 -4.13
C HIS A 139 17.15 15.85 -3.53
N LYS A 140 17.47 15.83 -2.24
CA LYS A 140 18.29 16.87 -1.61
C LYS A 140 19.71 16.93 -2.22
N HIS A 141 20.31 15.78 -2.50
CA HIS A 141 21.63 15.73 -3.15
C HIS A 141 21.60 16.05 -4.65
N LEU A 142 20.42 16.12 -5.28
CA LEU A 142 20.25 16.57 -6.66
C LEU A 142 20.05 18.10 -6.79
N HIS A 143 19.84 18.82 -5.69
CA HIS A 143 19.57 20.26 -5.67
C HIS A 143 20.63 21.11 -4.96
N SER A 144 21.81 20.56 -4.63
CA SER A 144 22.98 21.42 -4.45
C SER A 144 23.30 22.02 -5.82
N ARG A 145 22.82 23.24 -6.05
CA ARG A 145 23.31 24.10 -7.13
C ARG A 145 24.83 24.05 -7.04
N VAL A 146 25.46 23.59 -8.12
CA VAL A 146 26.87 23.87 -8.36
C VAL A 146 26.88 25.38 -8.61
N ASP A 147 27.33 26.14 -7.63
CA ASP A 147 27.70 27.54 -7.80
C ASP A 147 28.94 27.64 -8.68
#